data_AF-A0A1P8WN54-F1
#
_entry.id   AF-A0A1P8WN54-F1
#
_cell.length_a   1.000
_cell.length_b   1.000
_cell.length_c   1.000
_cell.angle_alpha   90.00
_cell.angle_beta   90.00
_cell.angle_gamma   90.00
#
_symmetry.space_group_name_H-M   'P 1'
#
loop_
_entity.id
_entity.type
_entity.pdbx_description
1 polymer ?
#
loop_
_entity_poly.entity_id
_entity_poly.type
_entity_poly.pdbx_seq_one_letter_code
_entity_poly.pdbx_strand_id
1 'polypeptide(L)' 'MSPIAQNVVYGSLVVAGLLGLACLIDLIMGVPFGGQTLYDILFIISAGITAYLGIDCLKEAK' A
#
# COMPACT_ATOMS: atom_id res chain seq x y z
N MET A 1 2.78 9.96 -19.38
CA MET A 1 2.94 8.54 -19.01
C MET A 1 2.21 7.66 -20.03
N SER A 2 2.66 6.43 -20.32
CA SER A 2 1.87 5.54 -21.20
C SER A 2 0.61 5.05 -20.46
N PRO A 3 -0.51 4.77 -21.17
CA PRO A 3 -1.75 4.31 -20.53
C PRO A 3 -1.56 3.02 -19.71
N ILE A 4 -0.69 2.13 -20.19
CA ILE A 4 -0.35 0.87 -19.52
C ILE A 4 0.38 1.15 -18.21
N ALA A 5 1.36 2.06 -18.20
CA ALA A 5 2.07 2.43 -16.99
C ALA A 5 1.13 3.08 -15.96
N GLN A 6 0.15 3.88 -16.40
CA GLN A 6 -0.85 4.48 -15.52
C GLN A 6 -1.75 3.45 -14.84
N ASN A 7 -2.19 2.45 -15.58
CA ASN A 7 -2.97 1.35 -15.02
C ASN A 7 -2.17 0.53 -13.99
N VAL A 8 -0.87 0.36 -14.19
CA VAL A 8 0.01 -0.31 -13.22
C VAL A 8 0.10 0.51 -11.93
N VAL A 9 0.27 1.84 -12.02
CA VAL A 9 0.32 2.70 -10.83
C VAL A 9 -1.00 2.65 -10.05
N TYR A 10 -2.15 2.70 -10.73
CA TYR A 10 -3.44 2.52 -10.08
C TYR A 10 -3.59 1.13 -9.42
N GLY A 11 -3.17 0.07 -10.10
CA GLY A 11 -3.18 -1.28 -9.54
C GLY A 11 -2.33 -1.38 -8.27
N SER A 12 -1.11 -0.85 -8.31
CA SER A 12 -0.18 -0.82 -7.18
C SER A 12 -0.75 -0.02 -6.00
N LEU A 13 -1.41 1.12 -6.25
CA LEU A 13 -2.06 1.92 -5.21
C LEU A 13 -3.20 1.17 -4.53
N VAL A 14 -4.03 0.44 -5.30
CA VAL A 14 -5.12 -0.36 -4.75
C VAL A 14 -4.57 -1.49 -3.87
N VAL A 15 -3.56 -2.21 -4.35
CA VAL A 15 -2.95 -3.30 -3.57
C VAL A 15 -2.28 -2.77 -2.31
N ALA A 16 -1.56 -1.65 -2.39
CA ALA A 16 -0.95 -1.01 -1.23
C ALA A 16 -1.99 -0.58 -0.19
N GLY A 17 -3.12 -0.01 -0.63
CA GLY A 17 -4.23 0.35 0.25
C GLY A 17 -4.85 -0.86 0.96
N LEU A 18 -5.11 -1.95 0.22
CA LEU A 18 -5.63 -3.19 0.79
C LEU A 18 -4.66 -3.83 1.79
N LEU A 19 -3.36 -3.82 1.48
CA LEU A 19 -2.33 -4.34 2.37
C LEU A 19 -2.23 -3.51 3.66
N GLY A 20 -2.24 -2.18 3.56
CA GLY A 20 -2.23 -1.29 4.72
C GLY A 20 -3.45 -1.52 5.62
N LEU A 21 -4.64 -1.72 5.04
CA LEU A 21 -5.84 -2.09 5.80
C LEU A 21 -5.72 -3.46 6.47
N ALA A 22 -5.17 -4.46 5.78
CA ALA A 22 -4.94 -5.79 6.34
C ALA A 22 -3.96 -5.75 7.53
N CYS A 23 -2.91 -4.92 7.46
CA CYS A 23 -1.97 -4.76 8.57
C CYS A 23 -2.56 -3.96 9.74
N LEU A 24 -3.42 -2.97 9.49
CA LEU A 24 -4.19 -2.32 10.56
C LEU A 24 -5.11 -3.33 11.28
N ILE A 25 -5.72 -4.24 10.51
CA ILE A 25 -6.54 -5.32 11.07
C ILE A 25 -5.68 -6.29 11.89
N ASP A 26 -4.50 -6.68 11.42
CA ASP A 26 -3.60 -7.56 12.19
C ASP A 26 -3.11 -6.90 13.48
N LEU A 27 -2.79 -5.60 13.44
CA LEU A 27 -2.36 -4.86 14.62
C LEU A 27 -3.44 -4.83 15.73
N ILE A 28 -4.73 -4.83 15.36
CA ILE A 28 -5.85 -4.76 16.29
C ILE A 28 -6.32 -6.16 16.72
N MET A 29 -6.42 -7.11 15.78
CA MET A 29 -7.04 -8.42 15.99
C MET A 29 -6.05 -9.60 16.05
N GLY A 30 -4.79 -9.40 15.66
CA GLY A 30 -3.74 -10.44 15.61
C GLY A 30 -3.90 -11.47 14.48
N VAL A 31 -4.79 -11.20 13.52
CA VAL A 31 -5.09 -12.02 12.33
C VAL A 31 -5.18 -11.05 11.15
N PRO A 32 -4.60 -11.31 9.96
CA PRO A 32 -4.15 -12.60 9.37
C PRO A 32 -2.64 -12.92 9.40
N PHE A 33 -1.76 -12.04 9.86
CA PHE A 33 -0.30 -12.22 9.89
C PHE A 33 0.24 -12.82 11.20
N GLY A 34 -0.64 -13.11 12.15
CA GLY A 34 -0.33 -13.89 13.35
C GLY A 34 0.25 -13.06 14.49
N GLY A 35 -0.05 -11.75 14.52
CA GLY A 35 0.35 -10.85 15.60
C GLY A 35 1.84 -10.52 15.60
N GLN A 36 2.53 -10.67 14.46
CA GLN A 36 3.91 -10.25 14.33
C GLN A 36 4.00 -8.74 14.11
N THR A 37 3.94 -8.01 15.21
CA THR A 37 3.83 -6.54 15.25
C THR A 37 4.92 -5.81 14.47
N LEU A 38 6.12 -6.39 14.37
CA LEU A 38 7.21 -5.83 13.57
C LEU A 38 6.86 -5.80 12.07
N TYR A 39 6.26 -6.86 11.54
CA TYR A 39 5.86 -6.93 10.13
C TYR A 39 4.69 -5.99 9.85
N ASP A 40 3.73 -5.87 10.77
CA ASP A 40 2.60 -4.95 10.60
C ASP A 40 3.07 -3.49 10.46
N ILE A 41 4.02 -3.08 11.31
CA ILE A 41 4.59 -1.72 11.25
C ILE A 41 5.36 -1.53 9.93
N LEU A 42 6.19 -2.49 9.54
CA LEU A 42 6.95 -2.41 8.29
C LEU A 42 6.04 -2.36 7.06
N PHE A 43 4.95 -3.13 7.04
CA PHE A 43 3.99 -3.11 5.95
C PHE A 43 3.14 -1.85 5.92
N ILE A 44 2.75 -1.29 7.08
CA ILE A 44 2.06 0.02 7.15
C ILE A 44 2.96 1.13 6.60
N ILE A 45 4.23 1.17 7.01
CA ILE A 45 5.20 2.14 6.49
C ILE A 45 5.38 1.96 4.98
N SER A 46 5.56 0.72 4.53
CA SER A 46 5.72 0.40 3.10
C SER A 46 4.50 0.82 2.29
N ALA A 47 3.29 0.52 2.77
CA ALA A 47 2.04 0.95 2.14
C ALA A 47 1.95 2.48 2.04
N GLY A 48 2.35 3.20 3.09
CA GLY A 48 2.41 4.66 3.10
C GLY A 48 3.39 5.22 2.06
N ILE A 49 4.59 4.66 1.96
CA ILE A 49 5.59 5.06 0.95
C ILE A 49 5.07 4.77 -0.46
N THR A 50 4.50 3.59 -0.70
CA THR A 50 3.92 3.24 -2.01
C THR A 50 2.75 4.16 -2.38
N ALA A 51 1.91 4.54 -1.40
CA ALA A 51 0.84 5.51 -1.63
C ALA A 51 1.38 6.89 -2.01
N TYR A 52 2.38 7.37 -1.30
CA TYR A 52 3.02 8.65 -1.58
C TYR A 52 3.62 8.68 -3.00
N LEU A 53 4.44 7.68 -3.33
CA LEU A 53 5.09 7.58 -4.65
C LEU A 53 4.07 7.41 -5.78
N GLY A 54 3.03 6.57 -5.57
CA GLY A 54 2.00 6.35 -6.58
C GLY A 54 1.19 7.62 -6.85
N ILE A 55 0.84 8.39 -5.82
CA ILE A 55 0.16 9.68 -5.97
C ILE A 55 1.06 10.70 -6.69
N ASP A 56 2.36 10.73 -6.39
CA ASP A 56 3.31 11.61 -7.05
C ASP A 56 3.43 11.30 -8.55
N CYS A 57 3.57 10.02 -8.92
CA CYS A 57 3.56 9.59 -10.32
C CYS A 57 2.25 9.95 -11.04
N LEU A 58 1.09 9.85 -10.36
CA LEU A 58 -0.19 10.23 -10.96
C LEU A 58 -0.35 11.74 -11.12
N LYS A 59 0.23 12.54 -10.22
CA LYS A 59 0.26 14.01 -10.35
C LYS A 59 1.13 14.45 -11.51
N GLU A 60 2.28 13.81 -11.70
CA GLU A 60 3.19 14.10 -12.81
C GLU A 60 2.64 13.59 -14.15
N ALA A 61 1.80 12.57 -14.14
CA ALA A 61 1.14 12.04 -15.34
C ALA A 61 -0.02 12.91 -15.85
N LYS A 62 -0.53 13.85 -15.04
CA LYS A 62 -1.65 14.73 -15.36
C LYS A 62 -1.18 16.07 -15.95
#